data_AF-A0AAX3N6I0-F1
#
_entry.id   AF-A0AAX3N6I0-F1
#
_cell.length_a   1.000
_cell.length_b   1.000
_cell.length_c   1.000
_cell.angle_alpha   90.00
_cell.angle_beta   90.00
_cell.angle_gamma   90.00
#
_symmetry.space_group_name_H-M   'P 1'
#
loop_
_entity.id
_entity.type
_entity.pdbx_description
1 polymer ?
#
loop_
_entity_poly.entity_id
_entity_poly.type
_entity_poly.pdbx_seq_one_letter_code
_entity_poly.pdbx_strand_id
1 'polypeptide(L)'
;MNKTLFIFIVIVFILCACGSKSGTQEQFAGVTLNGVLTVLNEAGIQYVERIESQNVYDSQREGAEIHLYQLEQGNLTIYLFADVAQRREVQRDPFPTASAAPPNGSYGMGRILVYYYDGNTTMAHKLREAFEPLGVEEKNQLE
;
A
#
# COMPACT_ATOMS: atom_id res chain seq x y z
N MET A 1 -60.36 14.80 -23.31
CA MET A 1 -60.13 13.96 -22.11
C MET A 1 -59.93 12.54 -22.61
N ASN A 2 -58.80 11.86 -22.39
CA ASN A 2 -58.16 11.64 -21.09
C ASN A 2 -56.63 11.86 -21.16
N LYS A 3 -56.20 13.09 -20.84
CA LYS A 3 -54.79 13.46 -20.59
C LYS A 3 -54.34 13.09 -19.17
N THR A 4 -55.21 12.44 -18.41
CA THR A 4 -55.04 12.10 -16.99
C THR A 4 -54.27 10.80 -16.76
N LEU A 5 -54.00 10.01 -17.81
CA LEU A 5 -53.28 8.73 -17.67
C LEU A 5 -51.75 8.91 -17.60
N PHE A 6 -51.21 10.06 -18.02
CA PHE A 6 -49.76 10.31 -18.03
C PHE A 6 -49.21 10.89 -16.72
N ILE A 7 -50.07 11.24 -15.76
CA ILE A 7 -49.67 11.92 -14.51
C ILE A 7 -49.39 10.93 -13.36
N PHE A 8 -49.81 9.66 -13.48
CA PHE A 8 -49.59 8.68 -12.42
C PHE A 8 -48.23 7.97 -12.45
N ILE A 9 -47.44 8.12 -13.52
CA ILE A 9 -46.10 7.49 -13.64
C ILE A 9 -45.00 8.34 -12.97
N VAL A 10 -45.27 9.60 -12.62
CA VAL A 10 -44.24 10.54 -12.12
C VAL A 10 -44.12 10.58 -10.59
N ILE A 11 -45.03 9.95 -9.83
CA ILE A 11 -45.14 10.17 -8.36
C ILE A 11 -44.68 8.94 -7.52
N VAL A 12 -44.06 7.91 -8.11
CA VAL A 12 -43.57 6.73 -7.37
C VAL A 12 -42.03 6.64 -7.29
N PHE A 13 -41.32 7.73 -7.58
CA PHE A 13 -39.85 7.78 -7.47
C PHE A 13 -39.32 8.78 -6.43
N ILE A 14 -40.13 9.18 -5.44
CA ILE A 14 -39.72 10.15 -4.40
C ILE A 14 -39.43 9.50 -3.03
N LEU A 15 -39.51 8.18 -2.87
CA LEU A 15 -39.26 7.54 -1.57
C LEU A 15 -38.26 6.38 -1.65
N CYS A 16 -37.05 6.69 -2.09
CA CYS A 16 -35.84 5.92 -1.73
C CYS A 16 -34.69 6.85 -1.35
N ALA A 17 -34.97 7.94 -0.61
CA ALA A 17 -33.96 8.60 0.20
C ALA A 17 -33.88 7.89 1.56
N CYS A 18 -33.50 6.61 1.53
CA CYS A 18 -33.21 5.85 2.73
C CYS A 18 -31.84 6.33 3.23
N GLY A 19 -31.87 7.18 4.26
CA GLY A 19 -30.68 7.57 4.99
C GLY A 19 -30.02 6.33 5.59
N SER A 20 -28.85 5.99 5.08
CA SER A 20 -27.89 5.13 5.76
C SER A 20 -26.73 6.01 6.18
N LYS A 21 -26.64 6.28 7.49
CA LYS A 21 -25.41 6.70 8.13
C LYS A 21 -24.38 5.59 7.92
N SER A 22 -23.31 5.88 7.22
CA SER A 22 -22.05 5.15 7.32
C SER A 22 -20.95 6.18 7.17
N GLY A 23 -20.01 6.15 8.12
CA GLY A 23 -19.09 7.23 8.42
C GLY A 23 -18.35 7.79 7.22
N THR A 24 -17.83 9.00 7.44
CA THR A 24 -16.69 9.58 6.74
C THR A 24 -15.55 8.57 6.71
N GLN A 25 -15.62 7.60 5.80
CA GLN A 25 -14.44 6.93 5.31
C GLN A 25 -13.94 7.88 4.24
N GLU A 26 -13.06 8.79 4.65
CA GLU A 26 -12.19 9.48 3.73
C GLU A 26 -11.70 8.42 2.74
N GLN A 27 -12.13 8.61 1.50
CA GLN A 27 -11.70 7.84 0.36
C GLN A 27 -10.23 8.23 0.19
N PHE A 28 -9.34 7.63 0.99
CA PHE A 28 -7.91 7.65 0.75
C PHE A 28 -7.76 7.01 -0.62
N ALA A 29 -7.70 7.83 -1.67
CA ALA A 29 -7.10 7.50 -2.95
C ALA A 29 -5.60 7.30 -2.69
N GLY A 30 -5.29 6.33 -1.83
CA GLY A 30 -3.99 6.03 -1.27
C GLY A 30 -3.46 4.79 -1.93
N VAL A 31 -2.14 4.74 -2.03
CA VAL A 31 -1.39 3.63 -2.63
C VAL A 31 -1.90 2.29 -2.06
N THR A 32 -2.21 1.37 -2.97
CA THR A 32 -2.72 0.02 -2.65
C THR A 32 -1.66 -1.02 -2.94
N LEU A 33 -1.77 -2.22 -2.35
CA LEU A 33 -0.91 -3.35 -2.69
C LEU A 33 -0.89 -3.59 -4.21
N ASN A 34 -2.06 -3.60 -4.85
CA ASN A 34 -2.16 -3.78 -6.30
C ASN A 34 -1.40 -2.68 -7.06
N GLY A 35 -1.46 -1.42 -6.59
CA GLY A 35 -0.67 -0.34 -7.17
C GLY A 35 0.84 -0.58 -7.09
N VAL A 36 1.32 -1.11 -5.96
CA VAL A 36 2.74 -1.49 -5.80
C VAL A 36 3.12 -2.62 -6.76
N LEU A 37 2.30 -3.67 -6.84
CA LEU A 37 2.54 -4.81 -7.74
C LEU A 37 2.48 -4.41 -9.22
N THR A 38 1.56 -3.52 -9.60
CA THR A 38 1.50 -2.95 -10.96
C THR A 38 2.81 -2.26 -11.31
N VAL A 39 3.35 -1.43 -10.42
CA VAL A 39 4.62 -0.74 -10.64
C VAL A 39 5.79 -1.71 -10.79
N LEU A 40 5.83 -2.80 -10.03
CA LEU A 40 6.85 -3.84 -10.20
C LEU A 40 6.75 -4.49 -11.59
N ASN A 41 5.54 -4.81 -12.04
CA ASN A 41 5.29 -5.39 -13.36
C ASN A 41 5.67 -4.45 -14.50
N GLU A 42 5.32 -3.16 -14.40
CA GLU A 42 5.68 -2.13 -15.39
C GLU A 42 7.19 -1.93 -15.48
N ALA A 43 7.90 -2.04 -14.34
CA ALA A 43 9.36 -2.02 -14.30
C ALA A 43 10.00 -3.35 -14.79
N GLY A 44 9.21 -4.36 -15.13
CA GLY A 44 9.71 -5.68 -15.50
C GLY A 44 10.50 -6.35 -14.38
N ILE A 45 10.06 -6.17 -13.13
CA ILE A 45 10.63 -6.83 -11.95
C ILE A 45 9.80 -8.10 -11.70
N GLN A 46 10.43 -9.25 -11.85
CA GLN A 46 9.79 -10.53 -11.54
C GLN A 46 9.73 -10.73 -10.03
N TYR A 47 8.61 -11.24 -9.55
CA TYR A 47 8.40 -11.56 -8.15
C TYR A 47 7.58 -12.84 -7.98
N VAL A 48 7.86 -13.59 -6.92
CA VAL A 48 7.12 -14.80 -6.53
C VAL A 48 6.72 -14.67 -5.07
N GLU A 49 5.46 -14.96 -4.75
CA GLU A 49 4.98 -14.95 -3.36
C GLU A 49 5.73 -16.01 -2.54
N ARG A 50 6.09 -15.65 -1.30
CA ARG A 50 6.74 -16.55 -0.35
C ARG A 50 5.88 -16.77 0.87
N ILE A 51 5.96 -17.96 1.43
CA ILE A 51 5.36 -18.29 2.72
C ILE A 51 6.52 -18.51 3.69
N GLU A 52 6.66 -17.59 4.64
CA GLU A 52 7.62 -17.71 5.73
C GLU A 52 6.86 -17.75 7.05
N SER A 53 7.38 -18.49 8.03
CA SER A 53 6.86 -18.40 9.39
C SER A 53 7.14 -16.99 9.91
N GLN A 54 6.11 -16.30 10.43
CA GLN A 54 6.25 -14.98 11.05
C GLN A 54 7.47 -14.96 11.97
N ASN A 55 8.41 -14.06 11.69
CA ASN A 55 9.57 -13.85 12.55
C ASN A 55 9.14 -13.00 13.75
N VAL A 56 9.93 -13.00 14.82
CA VAL A 56 9.75 -12.14 16.00
C VAL A 56 9.61 -10.66 15.59
N TYR A 57 10.20 -10.24 14.48
CA TYR A 57 10.07 -8.88 13.95
C TYR A 57 8.69 -8.57 13.36
N ASP A 58 7.95 -9.56 12.88
CA ASP A 58 6.58 -9.37 12.38
C ASP A 58 5.60 -9.12 13.54
N SER A 59 5.92 -9.62 14.74
CA SER A 59 5.14 -9.37 15.95
C SER A 59 5.22 -7.92 16.45
N GLN A 60 6.29 -7.20 16.13
CA GLN A 60 6.43 -5.77 16.48
C GLN A 60 5.62 -4.84 15.56
N ARG A 61 4.97 -5.40 14.53
CA ARG A 61 4.19 -4.66 13.52
C ARG A 61 2.71 -5.00 13.62
N GLU A 62 2.25 -5.33 14.83
CA GLU A 62 0.86 -5.65 15.14
C GLU A 62 -0.11 -4.66 14.48
N GLY A 63 -1.06 -5.21 13.73
CA GLY A 63 -2.07 -4.44 13.00
C GLY A 63 -1.74 -4.12 11.53
N ALA A 64 -0.58 -4.54 11.01
CA ALA A 64 -0.28 -4.48 9.58
C ALA A 64 -0.54 -5.82 8.87
N GLU A 65 -1.10 -5.77 7.67
CA GLU A 65 -1.09 -6.90 6.75
C GLU A 65 0.29 -7.03 6.11
N ILE A 66 0.81 -8.25 5.99
CA ILE A 66 2.18 -8.53 5.54
C ILE A 66 2.12 -9.36 4.26
N HIS A 67 2.83 -8.88 3.23
CA HIS A 67 2.99 -9.60 1.98
C HIS A 67 4.47 -9.82 1.69
N LEU A 68 4.83 -11.06 1.37
CA LEU A 68 6.21 -11.51 1.21
C LEU A 68 6.45 -11.95 -0.22
N TYR A 69 7.49 -11.39 -0.84
CA TYR A 69 7.87 -11.71 -2.21
C TYR A 69 9.36 -11.98 -2.32
N GLN A 70 9.71 -12.96 -3.15
CA GLN A 70 11.05 -13.21 -3.66
C GLN A 70 11.21 -12.44 -4.97
N LEU A 71 12.22 -11.59 -5.09
CA LEU A 71 12.63 -11.05 -6.38
C LEU A 71 13.71 -11.96 -6.98
N GLU A 72 14.10 -11.73 -8.24
CA GLU A 72 15.28 -12.38 -8.85
C GLU A 72 16.54 -12.26 -7.98
N GLN A 73 16.57 -11.21 -7.16
CA GLN A 73 17.74 -10.65 -6.55
C GLN A 73 17.27 -9.99 -5.24
N GLY A 74 17.26 -10.76 -4.15
CA GLY A 74 16.80 -10.32 -2.83
C GLY A 74 15.30 -10.43 -2.58
N ASN A 75 14.91 -9.93 -1.41
CA ASN A 75 13.63 -10.18 -0.77
C ASN A 75 12.85 -8.89 -0.60
N LEU A 76 11.55 -8.94 -0.89
CA LEU A 76 10.65 -7.80 -0.73
C LEU A 76 9.56 -8.14 0.29
N THR A 77 9.41 -7.30 1.31
CA THR A 77 8.33 -7.37 2.28
C THR A 77 7.51 -6.10 2.21
N ILE A 78 6.20 -6.22 2.05
CA ILE A 78 5.26 -5.11 1.98
C ILE A 78 4.35 -5.17 3.21
N TYR A 79 4.35 -4.10 3.99
CA TYR A 79 3.42 -3.90 5.10
C TYR A 79 2.33 -2.92 4.68
N LEU A 80 1.07 -3.31 4.89
CA LEU A 80 -0.09 -2.45 4.71
C LEU A 80 -0.71 -2.13 6.07
N PHE A 81 -0.67 -0.85 6.45
CA PHE A 81 -1.17 -0.36 7.73
C PHE A 81 -2.60 0.16 7.63
N ALA A 82 -3.28 0.28 8.77
CA ALA A 82 -4.60 0.88 8.84
C ALA A 82 -4.58 2.35 8.38
N ASP A 83 -3.53 3.08 8.76
CA ASP A 83 -3.31 4.50 8.42
C ASP A 83 -1.82 4.87 8.28
N VAL A 84 -1.56 6.10 7.83
CA VAL A 84 -0.21 6.64 7.59
C VAL A 84 0.56 6.87 8.89
N ALA A 85 -0.13 7.19 9.99
CA ALA A 85 0.50 7.49 11.28
C ALA A 85 1.16 6.22 11.85
N GLN A 86 0.44 5.10 11.83
CA GLN A 86 0.95 3.79 12.24
C GLN A 86 2.16 3.38 11.38
N ARG A 87 2.09 3.56 10.06
CA ARG A 87 3.23 3.33 9.16
C ARG A 87 4.44 4.18 9.52
N ARG A 88 4.25 5.47 9.84
CA ARG A 88 5.32 6.42 10.21
C ARG A 88 5.96 6.07 11.55
N GLU A 89 5.17 5.58 12.49
CA GLU A 89 5.67 5.10 13.78
C GLU A 89 6.65 3.93 13.57
N VAL A 90 6.26 2.92 12.78
CA VAL A 90 7.12 1.77 12.47
C VAL A 90 8.35 2.17 11.64
N GLN A 91 8.23 3.10 10.70
CA GLN A 91 9.39 3.53 9.87
C GLN A 91 10.46 4.26 10.70
N ARG A 92 10.09 4.92 11.81
CA ARG A 92 11.03 5.64 12.68
C ARG A 92 11.77 4.73 13.66
N ASP A 93 11.39 3.46 13.75
CA ASP A 93 12.04 2.50 14.62
C ASP A 93 13.53 2.36 14.23
N PRO A 94 14.48 2.56 15.16
CA PRO A 94 15.92 2.47 14.87
C PRO A 94 16.43 1.03 14.66
N PHE A 95 15.62 -0.01 14.85
CA PHE A 95 16.05 -1.39 14.67
C PHE A 95 16.32 -1.74 13.18
N PRO A 96 17.27 -2.64 12.89
CA PRO A 96 17.91 -2.78 11.57
C PRO A 96 16.97 -3.18 10.42
N THR A 97 15.77 -3.67 10.70
CA THR A 97 14.74 -3.88 9.68
C THR A 97 14.29 -2.56 9.04
N ALA A 98 14.47 -1.42 9.71
CA ALA A 98 14.19 -0.06 9.22
C ALA A 98 15.42 0.68 8.67
N SER A 99 16.63 0.15 8.90
CA SER A 99 17.89 0.78 8.50
C SER A 99 18.30 0.35 7.09
N ALA A 100 17.77 1.04 6.09
CA ALA A 100 18.10 0.86 4.69
C ALA A 100 19.47 1.48 4.34
N ALA A 101 20.55 0.81 4.71
CA ALA A 101 21.84 1.03 4.05
C ALA A 101 21.90 0.12 2.81
N PRO A 102 22.24 0.64 1.61
CA PRO A 102 22.42 -0.19 0.43
C PRO A 102 23.31 -1.41 0.71
N PRO A 103 22.95 -2.60 0.21
CA PRO A 103 21.94 -2.85 -0.82
C PRO A 103 20.49 -2.93 -0.31
N ASN A 104 20.24 -2.74 0.98
CA ASN A 104 18.90 -2.78 1.56
C ASN A 104 18.15 -1.46 1.32
N GLY A 105 16.83 -1.52 1.15
CA GLY A 105 15.97 -0.39 0.83
C GLY A 105 14.72 -0.36 1.73
N SER A 106 14.24 0.84 2.06
CA SER A 106 12.96 1.06 2.75
C SER A 106 12.21 2.19 2.06
N TYR A 107 10.95 1.95 1.70
CA TYR A 107 10.14 2.89 0.93
C TYR A 107 8.78 3.06 1.60
N GLY A 108 8.48 4.27 2.10
CA GLY A 108 7.19 4.62 2.66
C GLY A 108 6.32 5.32 1.62
N MET A 109 5.09 4.85 1.41
CA MET A 109 4.15 5.41 0.42
C MET A 109 2.71 5.28 0.93
N GLY A 110 2.11 6.40 1.34
CA GLY A 110 0.81 6.39 2.01
C GLY A 110 0.79 5.48 3.24
N ARG A 111 -0.06 4.45 3.22
CA ARG A 111 -0.19 3.43 4.29
C ARG A 111 0.70 2.21 4.08
N ILE A 112 1.57 2.22 3.06
CA ILE A 112 2.41 1.09 2.71
C ILE A 112 3.85 1.37 3.08
N LEU A 113 4.52 0.37 3.63
CA LEU A 113 5.96 0.35 3.89
C LEU A 113 6.57 -0.87 3.22
N VAL A 114 7.50 -0.62 2.30
CA VAL A 114 8.19 -1.67 1.55
C VAL A 114 9.62 -1.80 2.06
N TYR A 115 10.03 -3.02 2.36
CA TYR A 115 11.39 -3.38 2.73
C TYR A 115 12.01 -4.29 1.68
N TYR A 116 13.20 -3.93 1.25
CA TYR A 116 14.05 -4.71 0.36
C TYR A 116 15.33 -5.10 1.09
N TYR A 117 15.66 -6.39 1.12
CA TYR A 117 16.86 -6.89 1.81
C TYR A 117 17.46 -8.13 1.12
N ASP A 118 18.66 -8.53 1.55
CA ASP A 118 19.43 -9.65 0.97
C ASP A 118 19.61 -9.54 -0.55
N GLY A 119 19.73 -8.30 -1.00
CA GLY A 119 19.66 -7.91 -2.39
C GLY A 119 20.98 -7.42 -2.99
N ASN A 120 20.88 -6.79 -4.16
CA ASN A 120 21.98 -6.06 -4.77
C ASN A 120 21.61 -4.59 -5.05
N THR A 121 22.63 -3.77 -5.29
CA THR A 121 22.45 -2.33 -5.53
C THR A 121 21.70 -2.02 -6.82
N THR A 122 21.83 -2.86 -7.84
CA THR A 122 21.12 -2.72 -9.13
C THR A 122 19.61 -2.82 -8.95
N MET A 123 19.13 -3.84 -8.24
CA MET A 123 17.72 -4.04 -7.96
C MET A 123 17.20 -3.00 -6.97
N ALA A 124 17.99 -2.61 -5.95
CA ALA A 124 17.64 -1.49 -5.06
C ALA A 124 17.40 -0.17 -5.84
N HIS A 125 18.25 0.11 -6.83
CA HIS A 125 18.10 1.27 -7.71
C HIS A 125 16.83 1.16 -8.57
N LYS A 126 16.62 0.00 -9.18
CA LYS A 126 15.45 -0.28 -10.02
C LYS A 126 14.14 -0.13 -9.24
N LEU A 127 14.10 -0.64 -8.00
CA LEU A 127 12.96 -0.49 -7.09
C LEU A 127 12.72 0.97 -6.72
N ARG A 128 13.79 1.73 -6.44
CA ARG A 128 13.69 3.16 -6.14
C ARG A 128 13.05 3.95 -7.28
N GLU A 129 13.50 3.71 -8.52
CA GLU A 129 12.94 4.35 -9.71
C GLU A 129 11.49 3.93 -9.94
N ALA A 130 11.21 2.62 -9.81
CA ALA A 130 9.86 2.11 -9.97
C ALA A 130 8.88 2.76 -8.99
N PHE A 131 9.27 2.92 -7.73
CA PHE A 131 8.38 3.45 -6.68
C PHE A 131 8.24 4.98 -6.66
N GLU A 132 9.10 5.74 -7.36
CA GLU A 132 9.04 7.21 -7.41
C GLU A 132 7.63 7.78 -7.72
N PRO A 133 6.86 7.25 -8.70
CA PRO A 133 5.52 7.74 -9.03
C PRO A 133 4.48 7.52 -7.92
N LEU A 134 4.73 6.60 -6.98
CA LEU A 134 3.82 6.31 -5.86
C LEU A 134 3.97 7.31 -4.70
N GLY A 135 4.82 8.34 -4.86
CA GLY A 135 5.01 9.38 -3.86
C GLY A 135 5.75 8.86 -2.64
N VAL A 136 6.97 8.34 -2.85
CA VAL A 136 7.85 7.93 -1.75
C VAL A 136 8.08 9.14 -0.84
N GLU A 137 7.44 9.15 0.34
CA GLU A 137 7.65 10.20 1.33
C GLU A 137 8.91 9.90 2.14
N GLU A 138 9.82 10.89 2.09
CA GLU A 138 11.05 11.05 2.87
C GLU A 138 12.09 9.92 2.76
N LYS A 139 13.10 10.20 1.93
CA LYS A 139 14.43 9.62 2.07
C LYS A 139 14.94 9.98 3.48
N ASN A 140 15.12 8.99 4.36
CA ASN A 140 16.16 9.10 5.37
C ASN A 140 17.51 9.02 4.65
N GLN A 141 17.91 10.17 4.07
CA GLN A 141 19.30 10.44 3.73
C GLN A 141 20.02 10.57 5.06
N LEU A 142 20.59 9.46 5.54
CA LEU A 142 21.75 9.54 6.40
C LEU A 142 22.90 9.99 5.49
N GLU A 143 23.11 11.31 5.44
CA GLU A 143 24.41 11.90 5.12
C GLU A 143 25.48 11.40 6.09
#